data_AF-A0A9P6AGG1-F1
#
_entry.id   AF-A0A9P6AGG1-F1
#
_cell.length_a   1.000
_cell.length_b   1.000
_cell.length_c   1.000
_cell.angle_alpha   90.00
_cell.angle_beta   90.00
_cell.angle_gamma   90.00
#
_symmetry.space_group_name_H-M   'P 1'
#
loop_
_entity.id
_entity.type
_entity.pdbx_description
1 polymer ?
#
loop_
_entity_poly.entity_id
_entity_poly.type
_entity_poly.pdbx_seq_one_letter_code
_entity_poly.pdbx_strand_id
1 'polypeptide(L)'
;RWNREVLPSLIRPYMKVARGRFSDLSAEEPHSPAVCRCGAPRPLRVLCVSMERLEEVVLTVCPCRLAAIQLVERGFFPCAPLFPTLAVSL
;
A
#
# COMPACT_ATOMS: atom_id res chain seq x y z
N ARG A 1 15.07 2.10 -11.05
CA ARG A 1 13.60 2.16 -10.92
C ARG A 1 13.14 2.15 -9.45
N TRP A 2 13.32 1.09 -8.66
CA TRP A 2 12.75 1.05 -7.30
C TRP A 2 13.28 2.14 -6.34
N ASN A 3 14.59 2.33 -6.25
CA ASN A 3 15.20 3.32 -5.35
C ASN A 3 14.92 4.78 -5.77
N ARG A 4 14.85 5.05 -7.09
CA ARG A 4 14.71 6.42 -7.61
C ARG A 4 13.28 6.89 -7.79
N GLU A 5 12.33 5.97 -7.97
CA GLU A 5 10.93 6.31 -8.26
C GLU A 5 9.99 5.74 -7.18
N VAL A 6 10.07 4.42 -6.93
CA VAL A 6 9.11 3.74 -6.06
C VAL A 6 9.29 4.18 -4.62
N LEU A 7 10.49 4.02 -4.06
CA LEU A 7 10.74 4.32 -2.66
C LEU A 7 10.43 5.79 -2.30
N PRO A 8 10.86 6.80 -3.08
CA PRO A 8 10.47 8.19 -2.83
C PRO A 8 8.96 8.43 -2.91
N SER A 9 8.25 7.72 -3.80
CA SER A 9 6.78 7.84 -3.92
C SER A 9 6.03 7.33 -2.69
N LEU A 10 6.66 6.49 -1.86
CA LEU A 10 6.05 5.95 -0.63
C LEU A 10 6.12 6.90 0.56
N ILE A 11 6.96 7.92 0.52
CA ILE A 11 7.20 8.82 1.67
C ILE A 11 5.90 9.50 2.10
N ARG A 12 5.14 10.09 1.16
CA ARG A 12 3.89 10.78 1.48
C ARG A 12 2.81 9.82 2.02
N PRO A 13 2.50 8.70 1.35
CA PRO A 13 1.58 7.69 1.89
C PRO A 13 1.97 7.20 3.29
N TYR A 14 3.26 6.91 3.49
CA TYR A 14 3.77 6.45 4.77
C TYR A 14 3.55 7.48 5.87
N MET A 15 3.91 8.74 5.62
CA MET A 15 3.73 9.82 6.59
C MET A 15 2.25 10.07 6.94
N LYS A 16 1.34 9.89 5.98
CA LYS A 16 -0.11 9.97 6.25
C LYS A 16 -0.56 8.89 7.23
N VAL A 17 -0.15 7.64 7.01
CA VAL A 17 -0.48 6.52 7.90
C VAL A 17 0.20 6.65 9.26
N ALA A 18 1.48 7.00 9.28
CA ALA A 18 2.24 7.20 10.50
C ALA A 18 1.59 8.27 11.37
N ARG A 19 1.17 9.40 10.79
CA ARG A 19 0.44 10.44 11.53
C ARG A 19 -0.80 9.88 12.20
N GLY A 20 -1.67 9.19 11.47
CA GLY A 20 -2.91 8.63 12.03
C GLY A 20 -2.69 7.60 13.14
N ARG A 21 -1.53 6.93 13.18
CA ARG A 21 -1.16 5.99 14.25
C ARG A 21 -0.51 6.63 15.46
N PHE A 22 0.28 7.69 15.25
CA PHE A 22 1.04 8.36 16.31
C PHE A 22 0.35 9.62 16.85
N SER A 23 -0.75 10.07 16.25
CA SER A 23 -1.61 11.12 16.80
C SER A 23 -2.90 10.54 17.36
N ASP A 24 -3.33 11.00 18.55
CA ASP A 24 -4.63 10.68 19.16
C ASP A 24 -5.85 11.21 18.39
N LEU A 25 -5.62 11.82 17.22
CA LEU A 25 -6.68 12.31 16.34
C LEU A 25 -7.23 11.13 15.55
N SER A 26 -8.48 10.80 15.85
CA SER A 26 -9.27 9.68 15.33
C SER A 26 -8.96 9.35 13.87
N ALA A 27 -8.73 8.06 13.62
CA ALA A 27 -8.50 7.46 12.31
C ALA A 27 -9.35 8.14 11.23
N GLU A 28 -8.71 8.86 10.31
CA GLU A 28 -9.38 9.27 9.08
C GLU A 28 -9.94 8.00 8.42
N GLU A 29 -11.22 8.05 8.06
CA GLU A 29 -11.89 6.92 7.42
C GLU A 29 -11.09 6.41 6.21
N PRO A 30 -11.16 5.08 5.94
CA PRO A 30 -10.49 4.49 4.80
C PRO A 30 -11.03 5.15 3.53
N HIS A 31 -10.24 6.07 2.98
CA HIS A 31 -10.57 6.73 1.73
C HIS A 31 -10.71 5.65 0.68
N SER A 32 -11.89 5.58 0.05
CA SER A 32 -12.14 4.61 -1.00
C SER A 32 -11.02 4.72 -2.05
N PRO A 33 -10.33 3.60 -2.37
CA PRO A 33 -9.14 3.67 -3.18
C PRO A 33 -9.52 4.18 -4.56
N ALA A 34 -9.02 5.36 -4.94
CA ALA A 34 -9.26 5.95 -6.25
C ALA A 34 -8.90 4.97 -7.38
N VAL A 35 -9.90 4.39 -8.04
CA VAL A 35 -9.68 3.42 -9.11
C VAL A 35 -9.08 4.15 -10.31
N CYS A 36 -7.87 3.77 -10.68
CA CYS A 36 -7.22 4.33 -11.86
C CYS A 36 -7.98 3.88 -13.12
N ARG A 37 -8.32 4.82 -14.02
CA ARG A 37 -9.06 4.55 -15.27
C ARG A 37 -8.15 4.23 -16.45
N CYS A 38 -6.89 3.88 -16.24
CA CYS A 38 -5.88 3.76 -17.30
C CYS A 38 -6.01 2.49 -18.18
N GLY A 39 -7.18 1.85 -18.28
CA GLY A 39 -7.49 0.74 -19.20
C GLY A 39 -6.72 -0.58 -18.99
N ALA A 40 -5.67 -0.61 -18.17
CA ALA A 40 -4.83 -1.79 -17.92
C ALA A 40 -4.73 -2.18 -16.43
N PRO A 41 -5.85 -2.31 -15.69
CA PRO A 41 -5.83 -2.85 -14.33
C PRO A 41 -5.48 -4.34 -14.37
N ARG A 42 -4.63 -4.78 -13.43
CA ARG A 42 -4.33 -6.21 -13.21
C ARG A 42 -4.53 -6.55 -11.73
N PRO A 43 -5.16 -7.69 -11.40
CA PRO A 43 -5.22 -8.14 -10.02
C PRO A 43 -3.84 -8.62 -9.57
N LEU A 44 -3.45 -8.28 -8.34
CA LEU A 44 -2.25 -8.78 -7.67
C LEU A 44 -2.63 -9.25 -6.26
N ARG A 45 -2.39 -10.52 -5.98
CA ARG A 45 -2.59 -11.11 -4.65
C ARG A 45 -1.35 -10.88 -3.81
N VAL A 46 -1.54 -10.37 -2.59
CA VAL A 46 -0.46 -10.10 -1.65
C VAL A 46 -0.85 -10.68 -0.29
N LEU A 47 0.02 -11.50 0.26
CA LEU A 47 -0.11 -11.99 1.63
C LEU A 47 0.34 -10.89 2.59
N CYS A 48 -0.57 -10.42 3.44
CA CYS A 48 -0.35 -9.37 4.41
C CYS A 48 -0.23 -10.00 5.80
N VAL A 49 0.90 -9.76 6.46
CA VAL A 49 1.24 -10.32 7.77
C VAL A 49 1.14 -9.22 8.81
N SER A 50 0.36 -9.44 9.86
CA SER A 50 0.34 -8.62 11.08
C SER A 50 0.64 -9.50 12.29
N MET A 51 0.84 -8.91 13.46
CA MET A 51 1.05 -9.68 14.69
C MET A 51 -0.15 -10.59 15.03
N GLU A 52 -1.36 -10.12 14.73
CA GLU A 52 -2.61 -10.80 15.12
C GLU A 52 -3.20 -11.69 14.02
N ARG A 53 -2.84 -11.44 12.75
CA ARG A 53 -3.48 -12.08 11.60
C ARG A 53 -2.58 -12.16 10.37
N LEU A 54 -2.76 -13.25 9.64
CA LEU A 54 -2.34 -13.42 8.25
C LEU A 54 -3.56 -13.31 7.33
N GLU A 55 -3.52 -12.43 6.33
CA GLU A 55 -4.62 -12.26 5.38
C GLU A 55 -4.13 -12.10 3.94
N GLU A 56 -4.94 -12.51 2.97
CA GLU A 56 -4.64 -12.29 1.56
C GLU A 56 -5.45 -11.11 1.03
N VAL A 57 -4.76 -10.12 0.46
CA VAL A 57 -5.36 -8.91 -0.11
C VAL A 57 -5.20 -8.94 -1.62
N VAL A 58 -6.28 -8.67 -2.35
CA VAL A 58 -6.26 -8.50 -3.81
C VAL A 58 -6.22 -7.01 -4.14
N LEU A 59 -5.14 -6.59 -4.79
CA LEU A 59 -4.93 -5.23 -5.25
C LEU A 59 -5.23 -5.12 -6.74
N THR A 60 -5.84 -4.02 -7.16
CA THR A 60 -5.97 -3.66 -8.57
C THR A 60 -4.83 -2.74 -8.93
N VAL A 61 -3.77 -3.28 -9.56
CA VAL A 61 -2.54 -2.56 -9.86
C VAL A 61 -2.47 -2.12 -11.31
N CYS A 62 -1.81 -1.00 -11.57
CA CYS A 62 -1.50 -0.52 -12.91
C CYS A 62 -0.20 0.31 -12.87
N PRO A 63 0.39 0.67 -14.03
CA PRO A 63 1.59 1.51 -14.07
C PRO A 63 1.43 2.86 -13.35
N CYS A 64 0.21 3.39 -13.28
CA CYS A 64 -0.10 4.66 -12.59
C CYS A 64 -0.30 4.48 -11.08
N ARG A 65 -0.63 3.28 -10.61
CA ARG A 65 -0.93 2.99 -9.21
C ARG A 65 -0.29 1.68 -8.78
N LEU A 66 0.96 1.80 -8.31
CA LEU A 66 1.80 0.68 -7.92
C LEU A 66 1.27 -0.03 -6.67
N ALA A 67 1.53 -1.33 -6.58
CA ALA A 67 1.19 -2.17 -5.42
C ALA A 67 1.74 -1.59 -4.11
N ALA A 68 3.00 -1.13 -4.14
CA ALA A 68 3.67 -0.59 -2.96
C ALA A 68 2.94 0.62 -2.35
N ILE A 69 2.45 1.54 -3.18
CA ILE A 69 1.67 2.71 -2.73
C ILE A 69 0.37 2.23 -2.08
N GLN A 70 -0.33 1.32 -2.75
CA GLN A 70 -1.60 0.77 -2.29
C GLN A 70 -1.48 0.00 -0.96
N LEU A 71 -0.37 -0.70 -0.74
CA LEU A 71 -0.09 -1.40 0.52
C LEU A 71 0.20 -0.42 1.64
N VAL A 72 1.04 0.59 1.40
CA VAL A 72 1.38 1.59 2.42
C VAL A 72 0.14 2.39 2.82
N GLU A 73 -0.73 2.77 1.88
CA GLU A 73 -2.02 3.40 2.17
C GLU A 73 -2.94 2.54 3.07
N ARG A 74 -2.77 1.21 3.04
CA ARG A 74 -3.49 0.24 3.88
C ARG A 74 -2.77 -0.08 5.20
N GLY A 75 -1.62 0.54 5.46
CA GLY A 75 -0.82 0.28 6.65
C GLY A 75 0.08 -0.96 6.56
N PHE A 76 0.44 -1.39 5.35
CA PHE A 76 1.39 -2.49 5.12
C PHE A 76 2.61 -2.02 4.34
N PHE A 77 3.79 -2.48 4.71
CA PHE A 77 5.01 -2.27 3.94
C PHE A 77 5.29 -3.49 3.04
N PRO A 78 5.49 -3.29 1.73
CA PRO A 78 5.76 -4.39 0.81
C PRO A 78 7.17 -4.98 1.02
N CYS A 79 7.29 -6.31 0.94
CA CYS A 79 8.58 -7.00 0.98
C CYS A 79 9.32 -6.99 -0.37
N ALA A 80 8.66 -6.54 -1.45
CA ALA A 80 9.28 -6.29 -2.75
C ALA A 80 8.72 -5.02 -3.40
N PRO A 81 9.56 -4.19 -4.04
CA PRO A 81 9.15 -2.84 -4.44
C PRO A 81 8.18 -2.78 -5.64
N LEU A 82 8.24 -3.74 -6.56
CA LEU A 82 7.46 -3.70 -7.81
C LEU A 82 6.31 -4.71 -7.85
N PHE A 83 6.58 -5.95 -7.47
CA PHE A 83 5.63 -7.05 -7.50
C PHE A 83 5.65 -7.79 -6.15
N PRO A 84 5.17 -7.17 -5.07
CA PRO A 84 5.11 -7.81 -3.77
C PRO A 84 4.13 -8.99 -3.81
N THR A 85 4.57 -10.14 -3.32
CA THR A 85 3.72 -11.28 -2.95
C THR A 85 3.47 -11.32 -1.45
N LEU A 86 4.27 -10.56 -0.67
CA LEU A 86 4.22 -10.46 0.78
C LEU A 86 4.35 -9.00 1.21
N ALA A 87 3.63 -8.63 2.26
CA ALA A 87 3.74 -7.36 2.94
C ALA A 87 3.58 -7.55 4.46
N VAL A 88 4.18 -6.68 5.25
CA VAL A 88 4.12 -6.72 6.72
C VAL A 88 3.43 -5.47 7.23
N SER A 89 2.62 -5.57 8.28
CA SER A 89 2.00 -4.42 8.93
C SER A 89 3.09 -3.43 9.32
N LEU A 90 2.87 -2.17 8.96
CA LEU A 90 3.56 -1.03 9.57
C LEU A 90 3.23 -0.96 11.05
#